data_AF-A0AA43BXS5-F1
#
_entry.id   AF-A0AA43BXS5-F1
#
_cell.length_a   1.000
_cell.length_b   1.000
_cell.length_c   1.000
_cell.angle_alpha   90.00
_cell.angle_beta   90.00
_cell.angle_gamma   90.00
#
_symmetry.space_group_name_H-M   'P 1'
#
loop_
_entity.id
_entity.type
_entity.pdbx_description
1 polymer ?
#
loop_
_entity_poly.entity_id
_entity_poly.type
_entity_poly.pdbx_seq_one_letter_code
_entity_poly.pdbx_strand_id
1 'polypeptide(L)'
;MAWRVIDTGEEVWHVHPAAEMRPDARMWQLTLSFRAAKTDREPRAFWASFPIEANSKSSLFQAADRLTNDTLKEVLVQHLS
;
A
#
# COMPACT_ATOMS: atom_id res chain seq x y z
N MET A 1 -14.67 -1.48 0.26
CA MET A 1 -14.14 -1.75 -1.10
C MET A 1 -12.64 -1.54 -1.08
N ALA A 2 -11.87 -2.40 -1.76
CA ALA A 2 -10.43 -2.22 -1.92
C ALA A 2 -10.14 -1.00 -2.81
N TRP A 3 -9.09 -0.23 -2.50
CA TRP A 3 -8.68 0.90 -3.36
C TRP A 3 -8.00 0.39 -4.64
N ARG A 4 -7.14 -0.62 -4.48
CA ARG A 4 -6.56 -1.40 -5.58
C ARG A 4 -6.64 -2.90 -5.26
N VAL A 5 -6.74 -3.71 -6.30
CA VAL A 5 -6.70 -5.17 -6.22
C VAL A 5 -5.53 -5.64 -7.09
N ILE A 6 -4.61 -6.38 -6.49
CA ILE A 6 -3.41 -6.91 -7.16
C ILE A 6 -3.51 -8.42 -7.19
N ASP A 7 -3.38 -8.99 -8.39
CA ASP A 7 -3.35 -10.43 -8.60
C ASP A 7 -1.91 -10.86 -8.89
N THR A 8 -1.36 -11.73 -8.04
CA THR A 8 -0.02 -12.30 -8.22
C THR A 8 -0.04 -13.65 -8.94
N GLY A 9 -1.22 -14.17 -9.29
CA GLY A 9 -1.45 -15.51 -9.84
C GLY A 9 -1.65 -16.58 -8.74
N GLU A 10 -1.02 -16.40 -7.58
CA GLU A 10 -1.16 -17.27 -6.42
C GLU A 10 -2.23 -16.76 -5.43
N GLU A 11 -2.23 -15.44 -5.19
CA GLU A 11 -3.11 -14.80 -4.22
C GLU A 11 -3.63 -13.46 -4.77
N VAL A 12 -4.87 -13.13 -4.41
CA VAL A 12 -5.45 -11.81 -4.67
C VAL A 12 -5.26 -10.94 -3.45
N TRP A 13 -4.67 -9.76 -3.64
CA TRP A 13 -4.35 -8.82 -2.57
C TRP A 13 -5.17 -7.54 -2.70
N HIS A 14 -5.83 -7.16 -1.61
CA HIS A 14 -6.46 -5.86 -1.47
C HIS A 14 -5.47 -4.86 -0.90
N VAL A 15 -5.31 -3.74 -1.59
CA VAL A 15 -4.39 -2.66 -1.21
C VAL A 15 -5.19 -1.43 -0.82
N HIS A 16 -4.78 -0.81 0.28
CA HIS A 16 -5.35 0.43 0.79
C HIS A 16 -4.25 1.45 1.10
N PRO A 17 -4.36 2.70 0.65
CA PRO A 17 -3.43 3.74 1.01
C PRO A 17 -3.82 4.30 2.38
N ALA A 18 -2.81 4.61 3.17
CA ALA A 18 -2.92 5.28 4.45
C ALA A 18 -1.90 6.42 4.54
N ALA A 19 -2.26 7.45 5.30
CA ALA A 19 -1.37 8.57 5.57
C ALA A 19 -0.87 8.46 7.01
N GLU A 20 0.43 8.29 7.17
CA GLU A 20 1.10 8.26 8.46
C GLU A 20 1.83 9.57 8.70
N MET A 21 1.69 10.17 9.88
CA MET A 21 2.39 11.41 10.21
C MET A 21 3.79 11.08 10.72
N ARG A 22 4.83 11.60 10.08
CA ARG A 22 6.20 11.49 10.58
C ARG A 22 6.42 12.51 11.72
N PRO A 23 6.82 12.05 12.92
CA PRO A 23 7.02 12.94 14.08
C PRO A 23 8.05 14.05 13.83
N ASP A 24 9.13 13.72 13.11
CA ASP A 24 10.30 14.60 12.99
C ASP A 24 10.11 15.78 12.05
N ALA A 25 9.25 15.64 11.03
CA ALA A 25 9.18 16.60 9.93
C ALA A 25 7.81 17.26 9.74
N ARG A 26 6.78 16.87 10.53
CA ARG A 26 5.38 17.24 10.27
C ARG A 26 4.95 16.96 8.82
N MET A 27 5.53 15.93 8.21
CA MET A 27 5.20 15.47 6.87
C MET A 27 4.36 14.21 6.96
N TRP A 28 3.42 14.07 6.04
CA TRP A 28 2.68 12.84 5.83
C TRP A 28 3.50 11.91 4.93
N GLN A 29 3.62 10.66 5.32
CA GLN A 29 4.19 9.59 4.51
C GLN A 29 3.08 8.65 4.06
N LEU A 30 3.18 8.17 2.82
CA LEU A 30 2.28 7.16 2.29
C LEU A 30 2.67 5.79 2.85
N THR A 31 1.73 5.14 3.51
CA THR A 31 1.84 3.75 3.95
C THR A 31 0.78 2.92 3.23
N LEU A 32 1.12 1.76 2.73
CA LEU A 32 0.23 0.86 2.00
C LEU A 32 -0.12 -0.34 2.89
N SER A 33 -1.41 -0.61 3.07
CA SER A 33 -1.89 -1.84 3.70
C SER A 33 -2.19 -2.88 2.63
N PHE A 34 -1.55 -4.04 2.73
CA PHE A 34 -1.79 -5.19 1.87
C PHE A 34 -2.51 -6.27 2.68
N ARG A 35 -3.61 -6.78 2.14
CA ARG A 35 -4.40 -7.86 2.77
C ARG A 35 -4.76 -8.91 1.75
N ALA A 36 -4.44 -10.17 2.01
CA ALA A 36 -4.87 -11.27 1.16
C ALA A 36 -6.42 -11.39 1.22
N ALA A 37 -7.07 -11.43 0.05
CA ALA A 37 -8.53 -11.44 -0.10
C ALA A 37 -9.14 -12.81 0.18
N LYS A 38 -8.43 -13.87 -0.22
CA LYS A 38 -8.74 -15.26 0.08
C LYS A 38 -7.43 -16.01 0.22
N THR A 39 -7.25 -16.64 1.37
CA THR A 39 -6.18 -17.58 1.62
C THR A 39 -6.82 -18.77 2.35
N ASP A 40 -6.56 -19.99 1.90
CA ASP A 40 -6.90 -21.22 2.64
C ASP A 40 -6.02 -21.39 3.90
N ARG A 41 -5.00 -20.55 4.05
CA ARG A 41 -4.13 -20.40 5.22
C ARG A 41 -4.55 -19.19 6.07
N GLU A 42 -3.87 -19.00 7.21
CA GLU A 42 -4.07 -17.83 8.07
C GLU A 42 -4.10 -16.50 7.28
N PRO A 43 -5.00 -15.57 7.66
CA PRO A 43 -5.15 -14.30 6.97
C PRO A 43 -3.84 -13.50 7.02
N ARG A 44 -3.21 -13.31 5.85
CA ARG A 44 -1.97 -12.54 5.70
C ARG A 44 -2.29 -11.06 5.48
N ALA A 45 -1.68 -10.22 6.30
CA ALA A 45 -1.73 -8.78 6.15
C ALA A 45 -0.42 -8.14 6.57
N PHE A 46 0.01 -7.11 5.87
CA PHE A 46 1.17 -6.32 6.23
C PHE A 46 1.02 -4.86 5.82
N TRP A 47 1.91 -4.03 6.35
CA TRP A 47 2.02 -2.62 6.03
C TRP A 47 3.39 -2.35 5.45
N ALA A 48 3.45 -1.55 4.39
CA ALA A 48 4.69 -1.13 3.76
C ALA A 48 4.70 0.39 3.62
N SER A 49 5.74 1.03 4.16
CA SER A 49 6.01 2.45 3.92
C SER A 49 6.44 2.64 2.47
N PHE A 50 5.84 3.63 1.80
CA PHE A 50 6.15 3.99 0.43
C PHE A 50 6.90 5.33 0.40
N PRO A 51 7.90 5.52 -0.47
CA PRO A 51 8.75 6.72 -0.48
C PRO A 51 8.06 7.93 -1.13
N ILE A 52 6.77 8.16 -0.82
CA ILE A 52 6.03 9.37 -1.16
C ILE A 52 5.70 10.09 0.13
N GLU A 53 6.09 11.36 0.19
CA GLU A 53 5.80 12.25 1.31
C GLU A 53 5.09 13.51 0.81
N ALA A 54 4.24 14.09 1.65
CA ALA A 54 3.54 15.33 1.36
C ALA A 54 3.28 16.14 2.62
N ASN A 55 3.17 17.47 2.47
CA ASN A 55 2.80 18.37 3.56
C ASN A 55 1.31 18.31 3.92
N SER A 56 0.48 17.63 3.14
CA SER A 56 -0.95 17.45 3.38
C SER A 56 -1.42 16.04 3.01
N LYS A 57 -2.44 15.53 3.71
CA LYS A 57 -3.06 14.22 3.37
C LYS A 57 -3.64 14.21 1.96
N SER A 58 -4.25 15.31 1.53
CA SER A 58 -4.89 15.40 0.20
C SER A 58 -3.87 15.28 -0.92
N SER A 59 -2.73 15.98 -0.83
CA SER A 59 -1.64 15.85 -1.80
C SER A 59 -1.05 14.44 -1.80
N LEU A 60 -0.96 13.79 -0.62
CA LEU A 60 -0.48 12.42 -0.49
C LEU A 60 -1.39 11.42 -1.24
N PHE A 61 -2.71 11.51 -1.05
CA PHE A 61 -3.64 10.61 -1.73
C PHE A 61 -3.72 10.87 -3.23
N GLN A 62 -3.60 12.13 -3.68
CA GLN A 62 -3.48 12.44 -5.11
C GLN A 62 -2.22 11.83 -5.73
N ALA A 63 -1.10 11.82 -5.01
CA ALA A 63 0.11 11.14 -5.44
C ALA A 63 -0.07 9.62 -5.45
N ALA A 64 -0.76 9.06 -4.45
CA ALA A 64 -1.09 7.64 -4.40
C ALA A 64 -1.95 7.21 -5.60
N ASP A 65 -2.94 8.00 -6.02
CA ASP A 65 -3.81 7.68 -7.17
C ASP A 65 -3.04 7.56 -8.51
N ARG A 66 -1.86 8.16 -8.60
CA ARG A 66 -0.96 8.05 -9.77
C ARG A 66 -0.13 6.77 -9.76
N LEU A 67 -0.12 5.99 -8.67
CA LEU A 67 0.58 4.72 -8.61
C LEU A 67 -0.07 3.70 -9.53
N THR A 68 0.78 3.00 -10.28
CA THR A 68 0.35 1.90 -11.14
C THR A 68 0.24 0.60 -10.35
N ASN A 69 -0.55 -0.33 -10.87
CA ASN A 69 -0.65 -1.66 -10.27
C ASN A 69 0.70 -2.41 -10.31
N ASP A 70 1.52 -2.18 -11.34
CA ASP A 70 2.85 -2.78 -11.45
C ASP A 70 3.77 -2.36 -10.30
N THR A 71 3.79 -1.06 -9.95
CA THR A 71 4.57 -0.57 -8.79
C THR A 71 4.08 -1.18 -7.48
N LEU A 72 2.76 -1.31 -7.30
CA LEU A 72 2.20 -1.96 -6.11
C LEU A 72 2.55 -3.46 -6.06
N LYS A 73 2.61 -4.12 -7.21
CA LYS A 73 3.03 -5.51 -7.33
C LYS A 73 4.50 -5.70 -6.99
N GLU A 74 5.38 -4.79 -7.41
CA GLU A 74 6.80 -4.81 -7.03
C GLU A 74 6.99 -4.72 -5.51
N VAL A 75 6.31 -3.78 -4.85
CA VAL A 75 6.34 -3.65 -3.38
C VAL A 75 5.86 -4.93 -2.70
N LEU A 76 4.79 -5.53 -3.22
CA LEU A 76 4.25 -6.79 -2.72
C LEU A 76 5.27 -7.92 -2.85
N VAL A 77 5.86 -8.11 -4.03
CA VAL A 77 6.86 -9.17 -4.28
C VAL A 77 8.10 -8.98 -3.39
N GLN A 78 8.58 -7.74 -3.21
CA GLN A 78 9.71 -7.44 -2.33
C GLN A 78 9.44 -7.80 -0.86
N HIS A 79 8.19 -7.68 -0.40
CA HIS A 79 7.83 -8.00 0.98
C HIS A 79 7.52 -9.49 1.21
N LEU A 80 7.16 -10.22 0.14
CA LEU A 80 6.86 -11.65 0.19
C LEU A 80 8.08 -12.54 -0.08
N SER A 81 9.17 -11.98 -0.60
CA SER A 81 10.46 -12.65 -0.83
C SER A 81 11.23 -12.84 0.46
#